data_AF-G4ZTT9-F1
#
_entry.id   AF-G4ZTT9-F1
#
_cell.length_a   1.000
_cell.length_b   1.000
_cell.length_c   1.000
_cell.angle_alpha   90.00
_cell.angle_beta   90.00
_cell.angle_gamma   90.00
#
_symmetry.space_group_name_H-M   'P 1'
#
loop_
_entity.id
_entity.type
_entity.pdbx_description
1 polymer ?
#
loop_
_entity_poly.entity_id
_entity_poly.type
_entity_poly.pdbx_seq_one_letter_code
_entity_poly.pdbx_strand_id
1 'polypeptide(L)'
;MAPAKRLNLSKSHDDDESSSAASSDDEQEQQTPTQSAEEGEESSSDEESDEEFEIPPGFESVKGSAAVTREAVINNEQELWFFKLPKNLDASVLANVTIKVDEGKAAAPGEVLAKVTAGEANKKFLLQSEDRMLTDQLVNALPLASDRARFVLGKPFSRCFSLKKHSSDKHEKHHKSKKAKHKK
;
A
#
# COMPACT_ATOMS: atom_id res chain seq x y z
N MET A 1 -5.23 -31.95 23.39
CA MET A 1 -5.43 -30.51 23.14
C MET A 1 -4.10 -29.94 22.63
N ALA A 2 -4.10 -29.27 21.48
CA ALA A 2 -2.91 -28.62 20.94
C ALA A 2 -2.72 -27.25 21.62
N PRO A 3 -1.48 -26.81 21.90
CA PRO A 3 -1.24 -25.50 22.51
C PRO A 3 -1.57 -24.38 21.52
N ALA A 4 -2.49 -23.49 21.90
CA ALA A 4 -2.82 -22.28 21.14
C ALA A 4 -1.67 -21.26 21.24
N LYS A 5 -1.34 -20.61 20.12
CA LYS A 5 -0.32 -19.54 20.07
C LYS A 5 -1.02 -18.19 20.23
N ARG A 6 -0.63 -17.46 21.28
CA ARG A 6 -1.21 -16.16 21.68
C ARG A 6 -0.52 -14.98 20.99
N LEU A 7 -1.27 -13.92 20.71
CA LEU A 7 -0.77 -12.67 20.14
C LEU A 7 -1.00 -11.52 21.14
N ASN A 8 0.06 -10.87 21.62
CA ASN A 8 -0.05 -9.72 22.52
C ASN A 8 -0.03 -8.43 21.68
N LEU A 9 -1.14 -7.71 21.64
CA LEU A 9 -1.26 -6.43 20.92
C LEU A 9 -0.94 -5.21 21.81
N SER A 10 -0.92 -5.38 23.13
CA SER A 10 -0.73 -4.32 24.11
C SER A 10 0.74 -4.20 24.51
N LYS A 11 1.49 -3.30 23.84
CA LYS A 11 2.71 -2.61 24.35
C LYS A 11 3.26 -1.61 23.32
N SER A 12 2.83 -0.35 23.41
CA SER A 12 3.67 0.86 23.39
C SER A 12 2.77 2.08 23.54
N HIS A 13 2.40 2.40 24.78
CA HIS A 13 2.11 3.78 25.16
C HIS A 13 3.49 4.42 25.31
N ASP A 14 3.96 5.11 24.27
CA ASP A 14 5.11 6.00 24.39
C ASP A 14 4.53 7.36 24.81
N ASP A 15 4.69 7.66 26.09
CA ASP A 15 4.59 9.01 26.65
C ASP A 15 5.61 9.92 25.94
N ASP A 16 5.14 10.89 25.19
CA ASP A 16 5.94 12.07 24.84
C ASP A 16 5.29 13.29 25.51
N GLU A 17 5.50 13.36 26.82
CA GLU A 17 5.32 14.58 27.60
C GLU A 17 6.42 15.58 27.20
N SER A 18 6.04 16.63 26.48
CA SER A 18 6.76 17.90 26.50
C SER A 18 5.81 19.05 26.24
N SER A 19 5.19 19.53 27.32
CA SER A 19 4.71 20.89 27.43
C SER A 19 5.89 21.85 27.59
N SER A 20 5.89 23.00 26.91
CA SER A 20 5.97 24.32 27.56
C SER A 20 5.91 25.47 26.55
N ALA A 21 5.15 26.48 26.96
CA ALA A 21 4.77 27.69 26.26
C ALA A 21 5.72 28.88 26.52
N ALA A 22 5.60 29.90 25.67
CA ALA A 22 5.73 31.35 25.95
C ALA A 22 5.41 32.09 24.63
N SER A 23 4.81 33.28 24.55
CA SER A 23 4.33 34.29 25.49
C SER A 23 3.64 35.39 24.65
N SER A 24 2.82 36.22 25.33
CA SER A 24 2.35 37.57 24.93
C SER A 24 0.95 37.59 24.30
N ASP A 25 0.04 38.50 24.61
CA ASP A 25 -0.26 39.45 25.70
C ASP A 25 -1.60 40.05 25.22
N ASP A 26 -2.67 40.05 26.01
CA ASP A 26 -3.73 41.07 25.90
C ASP A 26 -4.68 41.00 27.10
N GLU A 27 -4.99 42.17 27.62
CA GLU A 27 -5.75 42.43 28.83
C GLU A 27 -7.26 42.34 28.60
N GLN A 28 -8.02 41.85 29.60
CA GLN A 28 -9.22 42.56 30.07
C GLN A 28 -9.80 41.98 31.37
N GLU A 29 -10.21 42.92 32.20
CA GLU A 29 -10.76 42.83 33.55
C GLU A 29 -12.17 42.20 33.62
N GLN A 30 -12.48 41.44 34.69
CA GLN A 30 -13.51 41.80 35.70
C GLN A 30 -13.76 40.68 36.73
N GLN A 31 -13.84 41.09 38.00
CA GLN A 31 -14.09 40.32 39.21
C GLN A 31 -15.57 39.87 39.30
N THR A 32 -15.95 38.71 39.86
CA THR A 32 -16.24 38.49 41.30
C THR A 32 -16.71 37.03 41.56
N PRO A 33 -16.74 36.54 42.82
CA PRO A 33 -16.52 35.13 43.18
C PRO A 33 -17.76 34.37 43.71
N THR A 34 -17.80 33.03 43.54
CA THR A 34 -18.71 32.13 44.30
C THR A 34 -18.08 30.74 44.56
N GLN A 35 -17.69 30.54 45.83
CA GLN A 35 -17.78 29.37 46.73
C GLN A 35 -17.90 27.90 46.22
N SER A 36 -16.92 27.10 46.71
CA SER A 36 -17.05 25.82 47.46
C SER A 36 -17.18 24.45 46.76
N ALA A 37 -16.08 23.69 46.88
CA ALA A 37 -15.91 22.34 47.45
C ALA A 37 -16.60 21.08 46.85
N GLU A 38 -15.72 20.19 46.36
CA GLU A 38 -15.56 18.76 46.69
C GLU A 38 -16.44 17.64 46.08
N GLU A 39 -15.71 16.60 45.66
CA GLU A 39 -16.04 15.16 45.53
C GLU A 39 -16.83 14.64 44.31
N GLY A 40 -16.25 13.61 43.67
CA GLY A 40 -16.97 12.69 42.79
C GLY A 40 -16.14 12.15 41.64
N GLU A 41 -15.54 10.98 41.85
CA GLU A 41 -14.72 10.25 40.90
C GLU A 41 -15.51 9.81 39.66
N GLU A 42 -15.34 10.50 38.53
CA GLU A 42 -15.70 9.94 37.22
C GLU A 42 -14.53 9.07 36.74
N SER A 43 -14.23 8.00 37.49
CA SER A 43 -13.43 6.90 36.98
C SER A 43 -14.32 6.10 36.02
N SER A 44 -14.49 6.62 34.81
CA SER A 44 -14.96 5.81 33.69
C SER A 44 -13.81 4.88 33.31
N SER A 45 -13.65 3.83 34.11
CA SER A 45 -12.96 2.62 33.71
C SER A 45 -13.79 2.01 32.58
N ASP A 46 -13.60 2.55 31.37
CA ASP A 46 -13.92 1.90 30.11
C ASP A 46 -12.99 0.68 30.04
N GLU A 47 -13.38 -0.38 30.75
CA GLU A 47 -12.91 -1.73 30.52
C GLU A 47 -13.44 -2.14 29.15
N GLU A 48 -12.87 -1.56 28.09
CA GLU A 48 -12.84 -2.16 26.76
C GLU A 48 -12.23 -3.54 26.99
N SER A 49 -13.11 -4.53 27.11
CA SER A 49 -12.81 -5.95 27.07
C SER A 49 -11.89 -6.18 25.88
N ASP A 50 -10.58 -6.23 26.16
CA ASP A 50 -9.55 -6.69 25.25
C ASP A 50 -9.89 -8.16 24.95
N GLU A 51 -10.82 -8.37 24.02
CA GLU A 51 -11.23 -9.68 23.54
C GLU A 51 -9.96 -10.33 22.96
N GLU A 52 -9.31 -11.20 23.74
CA GLU A 52 -8.04 -11.84 23.42
C GLU A 52 -8.20 -12.60 22.09
N PHE A 53 -7.67 -12.04 21.01
CA PHE A 53 -7.88 -12.59 19.67
C PHE A 53 -7.14 -13.93 19.53
N GLU A 54 -7.89 -15.02 19.53
CA GLU A 54 -7.36 -16.34 19.22
C GLU A 54 -7.11 -16.48 17.72
N ILE A 55 -5.87 -16.83 17.34
CA ILE A 55 -5.50 -17.06 15.95
C ILE A 55 -6.20 -18.34 15.45
N PRO A 56 -6.96 -18.29 14.34
CA PRO A 56 -7.61 -19.48 13.80
C PRO A 56 -6.60 -20.58 13.47
N PRO A 57 -6.97 -21.87 13.59
CA PRO A 57 -6.07 -22.98 13.30
C PRO A 57 -5.60 -22.92 11.84
N GLY A 58 -4.30 -23.17 11.62
CA GLY A 58 -3.67 -23.07 10.30
C GLY A 58 -3.11 -21.69 9.95
N PHE A 59 -3.33 -20.68 10.79
CA PHE A 59 -2.69 -19.37 10.67
C PHE A 59 -1.52 -19.24 11.65
N GLU A 60 -0.53 -18.45 11.26
CA GLU A 60 0.62 -18.12 12.10
C GLU A 60 0.90 -16.62 12.06
N SER A 61 1.42 -16.10 13.18
CA SER A 61 1.91 -14.73 13.24
C SER A 61 3.16 -14.61 12.38
N VAL A 62 3.17 -13.61 11.51
CA VAL A 62 4.31 -13.31 10.64
C VAL A 62 4.97 -12.01 11.09
N LYS A 63 6.31 -11.98 11.03
CA LYS A 63 7.07 -10.73 11.15
C LYS A 63 7.42 -10.22 9.76
N GLY A 64 7.30 -8.92 9.58
CA GLY A 64 7.69 -8.25 8.36
C GLY A 64 9.20 -8.30 8.11
N SER A 65 9.56 -8.04 6.86
CA SER A 65 10.96 -7.97 6.43
C SER A 65 11.67 -6.77 7.07
N ALA A 66 12.94 -6.94 7.41
CA ALA A 66 13.80 -5.82 7.80
C ALA A 66 14.26 -4.97 6.61
N ALA A 67 14.13 -5.48 5.37
CA ALA A 67 14.61 -4.79 4.19
C ALA A 67 13.71 -3.60 3.78
N VAL A 68 12.44 -3.62 4.16
CA VAL A 68 11.46 -2.59 3.82
C VAL A 68 10.61 -2.30 5.04
N THR A 69 11.01 -1.29 5.82
CA THR A 69 10.26 -0.80 6.99
C THR A 69 9.51 0.48 6.66
N ARG A 70 8.55 0.86 7.51
CA ARG A 70 7.76 2.09 7.34
C ARG A 70 8.66 3.32 7.26
N GLU A 71 9.60 3.43 8.19
CA GLU A 71 10.51 4.57 8.34
C GLU A 71 11.39 4.72 7.10
N ALA A 72 11.90 3.60 6.56
CA ALA A 72 12.73 3.58 5.36
C ALA A 72 11.97 4.04 4.10
N VAL A 73 10.67 3.78 4.01
CA VAL A 73 9.84 4.15 2.86
C VAL A 73 9.29 5.57 2.96
N ILE A 74 8.91 6.01 4.17
CA ILE A 74 8.34 7.34 4.41
C ILE A 74 9.42 8.43 4.33
N ASN A 75 10.59 8.20 4.92
CA ASN A 75 11.66 9.20 4.97
C ASN A 75 12.46 9.31 3.65
N ASN A 76 12.00 8.61 2.62
CA ASN A 76 12.66 8.53 1.33
C ASN A 76 11.76 9.15 0.26
N GLU A 77 12.35 9.99 -0.60
CA GLU A 77 11.67 10.66 -1.70
C GLU A 77 11.38 9.74 -2.90
N GLN A 78 11.86 8.50 -2.87
CA GLN A 78 11.59 7.51 -3.92
C GLN A 78 10.09 7.23 -4.12
N GLU A 79 9.69 7.06 -5.38
CA GLU A 79 8.33 6.63 -5.74
C GLU A 79 8.07 5.20 -5.24
N LEU A 80 6.84 4.93 -4.80
CA LEU A 80 6.41 3.59 -4.41
C LEU A 80 5.57 2.97 -5.53
N TRP A 81 6.04 1.90 -6.15
CA TRP A 81 5.37 1.28 -7.30
C TRP A 81 4.73 -0.05 -6.93
N PHE A 82 3.52 -0.28 -7.43
CA PHE A 82 2.80 -1.54 -7.30
C PHE A 82 2.78 -2.29 -8.62
N PHE A 83 3.10 -3.59 -8.58
CA PHE A 83 3.06 -4.46 -9.75
C PHE A 83 2.11 -5.63 -9.52
N LYS A 84 1.12 -5.77 -10.39
CA LYS A 84 0.21 -6.91 -10.45
C LYS A 84 0.73 -7.93 -11.47
N LEU A 85 1.17 -9.09 -10.99
CA LEU A 85 1.69 -10.18 -11.82
C LEU A 85 0.73 -11.38 -11.86
N PRO A 86 0.76 -12.20 -12.92
CA PRO A 86 0.08 -13.50 -12.94
C PRO A 86 0.62 -14.42 -11.84
N LYS A 87 -0.26 -15.15 -11.15
CA LYS A 87 0.10 -16.03 -10.01
C LYS A 87 1.23 -17.03 -10.30
N ASN A 88 1.31 -17.54 -11.53
CA ASN A 88 2.29 -18.55 -11.94
C ASN A 88 3.56 -17.94 -12.54
N LEU A 89 3.78 -16.64 -12.35
CA LEU A 89 4.92 -15.91 -12.88
C LEU A 89 5.75 -15.36 -11.73
N ASP A 90 7.03 -15.67 -11.73
CA ASP A 90 7.97 -15.15 -10.75
C ASP A 90 8.28 -13.67 -10.99
N ALA A 91 8.50 -12.90 -9.92
CA ALA A 91 8.74 -11.45 -10.02
C ALA A 91 10.10 -11.09 -10.63
N SER A 92 11.07 -12.02 -10.65
CA SER A 92 12.39 -11.81 -11.27
C SER A 92 12.31 -11.48 -12.76
N VAL A 93 11.17 -11.74 -13.41
CA VAL A 93 10.93 -11.37 -14.81
C VAL A 93 10.93 -9.86 -15.06
N LEU A 94 10.78 -9.06 -14.00
CA LEU A 94 10.87 -7.60 -14.03
C LEU A 94 12.31 -7.11 -13.82
N ALA A 95 13.27 -8.00 -13.50
CA ALA A 95 14.67 -7.63 -13.38
C ALA A 95 15.21 -7.09 -14.71
N ASN A 96 15.93 -5.98 -14.64
CA ASN A 96 16.54 -5.31 -15.80
C ASN A 96 15.53 -4.85 -16.88
N VAL A 97 14.22 -4.77 -16.57
CA VAL A 97 13.23 -4.22 -17.48
C VAL A 97 13.29 -2.69 -17.43
N THR A 98 13.54 -2.05 -18.58
CA THR A 98 13.43 -0.60 -18.70
C THR A 98 11.96 -0.21 -18.92
N ILE A 99 11.43 0.59 -18.00
CA ILE A 99 10.06 1.12 -18.07
C ILE A 99 10.17 2.60 -18.43
N LYS A 100 9.56 3.00 -19.54
CA LYS A 100 9.50 4.40 -19.93
C LYS A 100 8.22 5.00 -19.39
N VAL A 101 8.37 6.05 -18.59
CA VAL A 101 7.25 6.72 -17.95
C VAL A 101 7.39 8.21 -18.21
N ASP A 102 6.41 8.80 -18.88
CA ASP A 102 6.41 10.23 -19.15
C ASP A 102 5.93 10.99 -17.90
N GLU A 103 6.84 11.68 -17.23
CA GLU A 103 6.55 12.37 -15.95
C GLU A 103 5.50 13.48 -16.09
N GLY A 104 5.36 14.08 -17.29
CA GLY A 104 4.42 15.17 -17.56
C GLY A 104 3.02 14.74 -18.03
N LYS A 105 2.78 13.43 -18.22
CA LYS A 105 1.49 12.92 -18.72
C LYS A 105 1.07 11.72 -17.87
N ALA A 106 -0.08 11.83 -17.23
CA ALA A 106 -0.69 10.68 -16.58
C ALA A 106 -0.93 9.59 -17.64
N ALA A 107 -0.32 8.43 -17.45
CA ALA A 107 -0.52 7.29 -18.34
C ALA A 107 -2.00 6.92 -18.34
N ALA A 108 -2.58 6.76 -19.53
CA ALA A 108 -3.97 6.35 -19.64
C ALA A 108 -4.12 4.93 -19.11
N PRO A 109 -5.21 4.56 -18.42
CA PRO A 109 -5.41 3.19 -17.97
C PRO A 109 -5.27 2.19 -19.14
N GLY A 110 -4.46 1.14 -18.96
CA GLY A 110 -4.20 0.12 -19.97
C GLY A 110 -3.14 0.48 -21.03
N GLU A 111 -2.55 1.67 -20.96
CA GLU A 111 -1.44 2.08 -21.82
C GLU A 111 -0.24 1.13 -21.64
N VAL A 112 0.37 0.71 -22.76
CA VAL A 112 1.49 -0.24 -22.76
C VAL A 112 2.80 0.52 -22.59
N LEU A 113 3.49 0.27 -21.48
CA LEU A 113 4.72 0.97 -21.10
C LEU A 113 5.99 0.17 -21.40
N ALA A 114 5.91 -1.16 -21.35
CA ALA A 114 7.04 -2.03 -21.66
C ALA A 114 6.58 -3.39 -22.20
N LYS A 115 7.48 -4.04 -22.94
CA LYS A 115 7.34 -5.44 -23.35
C LYS A 115 8.31 -6.27 -22.54
N VAL A 116 7.81 -7.31 -21.89
CA VAL A 116 8.59 -8.20 -21.01
C VAL A 116 8.60 -9.59 -21.61
N THR A 117 9.76 -10.24 -21.62
CA THR A 117 9.89 -11.64 -22.04
C THR A 117 10.31 -12.46 -20.82
N ALA A 118 9.60 -13.54 -20.53
CA ALA A 118 9.73 -14.24 -19.26
C ALA A 118 9.64 -15.77 -19.39
N GLY A 119 10.43 -16.44 -18.54
CA GLY A 119 10.49 -17.90 -18.39
C GLY A 119 11.23 -18.62 -19.53
N GLU A 120 11.45 -19.92 -19.35
CA GLU A 120 12.19 -20.79 -20.29
C GLU A 120 11.58 -20.80 -21.71
N ALA A 121 10.26 -20.62 -21.81
CA ALA A 121 9.52 -20.61 -23.07
C ALA A 121 9.46 -19.23 -23.75
N ASN A 122 10.21 -18.23 -23.27
CA ASN A 122 10.23 -16.86 -23.82
C ASN A 122 8.83 -16.26 -24.04
N LYS A 123 7.94 -16.45 -23.06
CA LYS A 123 6.57 -15.94 -23.13
C LYS A 123 6.59 -14.42 -23.12
N LYS A 124 5.83 -13.79 -24.01
CA LYS A 124 5.75 -12.34 -24.15
C LYS A 124 4.61 -11.77 -23.30
N PHE A 125 4.91 -10.71 -22.58
CA PHE A 125 4.00 -9.97 -21.73
C PHE A 125 4.08 -8.47 -22.04
N LEU A 126 2.99 -7.77 -21.73
CA LEU A 126 2.89 -6.32 -21.78
C LEU A 126 2.76 -5.80 -20.36
N LEU A 127 3.61 -4.86 -19.98
CA LEU A 127 3.43 -4.06 -18.78
C LEU A 127 2.54 -2.87 -19.12
N GLN A 128 1.43 -2.74 -18.40
CA GLN A 128 0.45 -1.69 -18.62
C GLN A 128 0.24 -0.87 -17.36
N SER A 129 -0.10 0.41 -17.51
CA SER A 129 -0.63 1.24 -16.41
C SER A 129 -2.00 0.73 -15.96
N GLU A 130 -2.25 0.79 -14.65
CA GLU A 130 -3.56 0.51 -14.05
C GLU A 130 -4.41 1.78 -13.89
N ASP A 131 -5.71 1.58 -13.67
CA ASP A 131 -6.65 2.66 -13.39
C ASP A 131 -6.42 3.24 -11.97
N ARG A 132 -6.13 4.54 -11.91
CA ARG A 132 -5.93 5.27 -10.65
C ARG A 132 -7.12 5.17 -9.71
N MET A 133 -8.35 5.23 -10.21
CA MET A 133 -9.54 5.21 -9.35
C MET A 133 -9.67 3.92 -8.53
N LEU A 134 -9.15 2.80 -9.07
CA LEU A 134 -9.12 1.53 -8.37
C LEU A 134 -7.91 1.41 -7.45
N THR A 135 -6.77 1.94 -7.89
CA THR A 135 -5.51 1.78 -7.15
C THR A 135 -5.36 2.76 -5.98
N ASP A 136 -6.07 3.88 -6.01
CA ASP A 136 -6.08 4.86 -4.91
C ASP A 136 -6.73 4.29 -3.63
N GLN A 137 -7.50 3.20 -3.76
CA GLN A 137 -8.06 2.46 -2.62
C GLN A 137 -7.06 1.48 -1.99
N LEU A 138 -5.91 1.25 -2.63
CA LEU A 138 -4.89 0.34 -2.11
C LEU A 138 -4.10 1.03 -1.01
N VAL A 139 -4.15 0.43 0.18
CA VAL A 139 -3.36 0.90 1.31
C VAL A 139 -2.14 0.01 1.48
N ASN A 140 -0.97 0.64 1.52
CA ASN A 140 0.28 -0.05 1.85
C ASN A 140 0.42 -0.14 3.37
N ALA A 141 0.71 -1.35 3.87
CA ALA A 141 1.00 -1.59 5.28
C ALA A 141 2.45 -2.08 5.41
N LEU A 142 3.25 -1.37 6.19
CA LEU A 142 4.68 -1.62 6.36
C LEU A 142 5.00 -1.97 7.80
N PRO A 143 5.96 -2.89 8.04
CA PRO A 143 6.39 -3.21 9.39
C PRO A 143 7.15 -2.02 10.00
N LEU A 144 6.95 -1.81 11.30
CA LEU A 144 7.81 -0.93 12.09
C LEU A 144 9.21 -1.52 12.23
N ALA A 145 10.23 -0.67 12.18
CA ALA A 145 11.62 -1.11 12.34
C ALA A 145 11.91 -1.74 13.72
N SER A 146 11.21 -1.30 14.77
CA SER A 146 11.44 -1.71 16.15
C SER A 146 11.12 -3.18 16.43
N ASP A 147 9.92 -3.64 16.08
CA ASP A 147 9.46 -5.01 16.39
C ASP A 147 9.22 -5.90 15.15
N ARG A 148 8.94 -5.28 14.00
CA ARG A 148 8.48 -5.90 12.73
C ARG A 148 7.25 -6.80 12.86
N ALA A 149 6.62 -6.88 14.02
CA ALA A 149 5.38 -7.61 14.27
C ALA A 149 4.16 -6.71 14.06
N ARG A 150 4.33 -5.40 14.24
CA ARG A 150 3.30 -4.39 14.00
C ARG A 150 3.47 -3.78 12.62
N PHE A 151 2.34 -3.71 11.91
CA PHE A 151 2.23 -3.09 10.60
C PHE A 151 1.40 -1.82 10.73
N VAL A 152 1.87 -0.77 10.07
CA VAL A 152 1.22 0.54 10.07
C VAL A 152 1.11 1.07 8.65
N LEU A 153 0.17 1.99 8.44
CA LEU A 153 -0.07 2.53 7.11
C LEU A 153 1.14 3.33 6.63
N GLY A 154 1.56 3.01 5.40
CA GLY A 154 2.62 3.70 4.67
C GLY A 154 2.06 4.79 3.74
N LYS A 155 2.96 5.35 2.92
CA LYS A 155 2.58 6.28 1.84
C LYS A 155 1.86 5.55 0.69
N PRO A 156 0.97 6.23 -0.06
CA PRO A 156 0.28 5.63 -1.19
C PRO A 156 1.24 5.22 -2.31
N PHE A 157 0.79 4.30 -3.16
CA PHE A 157 1.52 3.94 -4.38
C PHE A 157 1.49 5.10 -5.37
N SER A 158 2.67 5.53 -5.82
CA SER A 158 2.82 6.57 -6.84
C SER A 158 2.35 6.09 -8.21
N ARG A 159 2.60 4.80 -8.51
CA ARG A 159 2.27 4.16 -9.79
C ARG A 159 1.86 2.71 -9.59
N CYS A 160 0.92 2.27 -10.41
CA CYS A 160 0.42 0.91 -10.40
C CYS A 160 0.43 0.34 -11.82
N PHE A 161 0.93 -0.89 -11.94
CA PHE A 161 1.08 -1.57 -13.22
C PHE A 161 0.52 -2.97 -13.17
N SER A 162 0.08 -3.48 -14.31
CA SER A 162 -0.19 -4.91 -14.50
C SER A 162 0.60 -5.51 -15.64
N LEU A 163 1.04 -6.73 -15.41
CA LEU A 163 1.70 -7.54 -16.41
C LEU A 163 0.69 -8.51 -17.01
N LYS A 164 0.36 -8.33 -18.30
CA LYS A 164 -0.61 -9.15 -19.03
C LYS A 164 0.05 -9.93 -20.14
N LYS A 165 -0.44 -11.15 -20.40
CA LYS A 165 0.07 -11.98 -21.51
C LYS A 165 -0.18 -11.26 -22.84
N HIS A 166 0.85 -11.15 -23.67
CA HIS A 166 0.72 -10.62 -25.01
C HIS A 166 0.03 -11.68 -25.90
N SER A 167 -1.24 -11.48 -26.24
CA SER A 167 -1.95 -12.36 -27.17
C SER A 167 -1.56 -11.98 -28.61
N SER A 168 -0.47 -12.52 -29.13
CA SER A 168 -0.15 -12.45 -30.57
C SER A 168 -0.90 -13.50 -31.40
N ASP A 169 -1.73 -14.35 -30.80
CA ASP A 169 -2.48 -15.42 -31.50
C ASP A 169 -3.85 -14.96 -32.04
N LYS A 170 -3.92 -13.78 -32.65
CA LYS A 170 -4.93 -13.53 -33.69
C LYS A 170 -4.21 -13.52 -35.02
N HIS A 171 -4.19 -14.70 -35.64
CA HIS A 171 -3.88 -14.88 -37.05
C HIS A 171 -4.50 -13.74 -37.87
N GLU A 172 -3.62 -12.92 -38.42
CA GLU A 172 -3.86 -12.03 -39.54
C GLU A 172 -4.31 -12.91 -40.72
N LYS A 173 -5.60 -13.26 -40.79
CA LYS A 173 -6.20 -13.82 -42.00
C LYS A 173 -6.31 -12.68 -42.99
N HIS A 174 -5.25 -12.58 -43.77
CA HIS A 174 -5.07 -11.84 -45.01
C HIS A 174 -6.28 -12.08 -45.95
N HIS A 175 -7.37 -11.32 -45.81
CA HIS A 175 -8.37 -11.20 -46.88
C HIS A 175 -7.82 -10.26 -47.95
N LYS A 176 -6.94 -10.81 -48.79
CA LYS A 176 -6.58 -10.24 -50.09
C LYS A 176 -7.80 -10.41 -51.01
N SER A 177 -8.78 -9.51 -50.88
CA SER A 177 -9.89 -9.41 -51.84
C SER A 177 -9.32 -8.89 -53.15
N LYS A 178 -9.21 -9.80 -54.13
CA LYS A 178 -8.74 -9.50 -55.48
C LYS A 178 -9.56 -8.37 -56.10
N LYS A 179 -8.85 -7.33 -56.52
CA LYS A 179 -9.36 -6.22 -57.33
C LYS A 179 -9.85 -6.80 -58.68
N ALA A 180 -11.15 -7.01 -58.81
CA ALA A 180 -11.76 -7.32 -60.10
C ALA A 180 -11.78 -6.03 -60.94
N LYS A 181 -10.85 -5.94 -61.90
CA LYS A 181 -11.01 -5.06 -63.06
C LYS A 181 -12.20 -5.58 -63.85
N HIS A 182 -13.23 -4.77 -64.02
CA HIS A 182 -14.08 -4.85 -65.21
C HIS A 182 -14.01 -3.52 -65.93
N LYS A 183 -13.52 -3.61 -67.17
CA LYS A 183 -13.48 -2.57 -68.19
C LYS A 183 -14.25 -3.15 -69.37
N LYS A 184 -15.46 -2.68 -69.60
CA LYS A 184 -15.99 -2.24 -70.90
C LYS A 184 -17.40 -1.70 -70.71
#